data_AF-A0A953EX78-F1
#
_entry.id   AF-A0A953EX78-F1
#
_cell.length_a   1.000
_cell.length_b   1.000
_cell.length_c   1.000
_cell.angle_alpha   90.00
_cell.angle_beta   90.00
_cell.angle_gamma   90.00
#
_symmetry.space_group_name_H-M   'P 1'
#
loop_
_entity.id
_entity.type
_entity.pdbx_description
1 polymer ?
#
loop_
_entity_poly.entity_id
_entity_poly.type
_entity_poly.pdbx_seq_one_letter_code
_entity_poly.pdbx_strand_id
1 'polypeptide(L)'
;MDTAIHNALVDRRPARWRLPRWSLRGLLVLVTLTAMIFAFYASFVRSKQIEEQAMSELTSHLPGGVRLVVERDLIGPPLVKQWLPRHPLLVRVTRISVHSDGAVGMRSEAGLQHIETGLTDAQLAKLAQHLTDFSYLNSLCLESDLITCVGLAHLAQVKQLKRLDLRCPQVTESGIRQLETAIPGLRVFDD
;
A
#
# COMPACT_ATOMS: atom_id res chain seq x y z
N MET A 1 -65.22 -16.05 32.88
CA MET A 1 -63.82 -15.88 32.43
C MET A 1 -63.49 -17.11 31.60
N ASP A 2 -62.87 -16.94 30.42
CA ASP A 2 -62.34 -18.00 29.51
C ASP A 2 -62.94 -18.16 28.10
N THR A 3 -63.63 -17.15 27.57
CA THR A 3 -63.89 -17.09 26.11
C THR A 3 -63.14 -15.97 25.38
N ALA A 4 -62.54 -15.03 26.11
CA ALA A 4 -61.77 -13.93 25.52
C ALA A 4 -60.30 -14.29 25.21
N ILE A 5 -59.73 -15.30 25.88
CA ILE A 5 -58.30 -15.65 25.72
C ILE A 5 -58.08 -16.60 24.53
N HIS A 6 -59.11 -17.33 24.09
CA HIS A 6 -58.98 -18.29 22.98
C HIS A 6 -58.93 -17.62 21.59
N ASN A 7 -59.47 -16.40 21.45
CA ASN A 7 -59.55 -15.69 20.17
C ASN A 7 -58.33 -14.81 19.84
N ALA A 8 -57.35 -14.71 20.72
CA ALA A 8 -56.18 -13.84 20.54
C ALA A 8 -55.00 -14.51 19.78
N LEU A 9 -55.12 -15.81 19.43
CA LEU A 9 -54.01 -16.59 18.85
C LEU A 9 -54.13 -16.88 17.35
N VAL A 10 -55.16 -16.38 16.65
CA VAL A 10 -55.48 -16.80 15.27
C VAL A 10 -55.15 -15.78 14.17
N ASP A 11 -54.74 -14.54 14.46
CA ASP A 11 -54.43 -13.56 13.39
C ASP A 11 -52.94 -13.19 13.29
N ARG A 12 -52.05 -14.20 13.33
CA ARG A 12 -50.68 -14.02 12.81
C ARG A 12 -50.65 -14.35 11.32
N ARG A 13 -51.22 -13.47 10.50
CA ARG A 13 -51.01 -13.55 9.04
C ARG A 13 -49.50 -13.45 8.78
N PRO A 14 -48.88 -14.41 8.07
CA PRO A 14 -47.47 -14.26 7.72
C PRO A 14 -47.34 -13.00 6.86
N ALA A 15 -46.42 -12.11 7.24
CA ALA A 15 -46.10 -10.91 6.48
C ALA A 15 -45.83 -11.32 5.03
N ARG A 16 -46.77 -11.03 4.13
CA ARG A 16 -46.66 -11.31 2.70
C ARG A 16 -45.62 -10.36 2.13
N TRP A 17 -44.36 -10.79 2.08
CA TRP A 17 -43.30 -10.12 1.35
C TRP A 17 -43.75 -9.94 -0.10
N ARG A 18 -44.18 -8.72 -0.48
CA ARG A 18 -44.49 -8.40 -1.88
C ARG A 18 -43.17 -8.25 -2.60
N LEU A 19 -42.70 -9.31 -3.22
CA LEU A 19 -41.53 -9.24 -4.11
C LEU A 19 -41.82 -8.17 -5.17
N PRO A 20 -40.91 -7.20 -5.38
CA PRO A 20 -41.14 -6.16 -6.38
C PRO A 20 -41.28 -6.82 -7.75
N ARG A 21 -42.26 -6.41 -8.56
CA ARG A 21 -42.42 -6.91 -9.93
C ARG A 21 -41.43 -6.18 -10.83
N TRP A 22 -40.17 -6.61 -10.83
CA TRP A 22 -39.14 -6.06 -11.72
C TRP A 22 -39.45 -6.44 -13.18
N SER A 23 -39.29 -5.50 -14.10
CA SER A 23 -39.29 -5.84 -15.54
C SER A 23 -38.03 -6.63 -15.88
N LEU A 24 -38.08 -7.48 -16.92
CA LEU A 24 -36.90 -8.25 -17.37
C LEU A 24 -35.68 -7.35 -17.63
N ARG A 25 -35.94 -6.13 -18.13
CA ARG A 25 -34.93 -5.07 -18.33
C ARG A 25 -34.36 -4.55 -17.02
N GLY A 26 -35.19 -4.35 -15.99
CA GLY A 26 -34.74 -3.94 -14.65
C GLY A 26 -33.88 -5.00 -13.95
N LEU A 27 -34.21 -6.29 -14.14
CA LEU A 27 -33.38 -7.39 -13.63
C LEU A 27 -32.01 -7.44 -14.31
N LEU A 28 -31.96 -7.25 -15.63
CA LEU A 28 -30.70 -7.16 -16.38
C LEU A 28 -29.83 -5.99 -15.92
N VAL A 29 -30.42 -4.81 -15.69
CA VAL A 29 -29.69 -3.66 -15.14
C VAL A 29 -29.15 -3.97 -13.74
N LEU A 30 -29.94 -4.62 -12.89
CA LEU A 30 -29.48 -5.00 -11.55
C LEU A 30 -28.31 -5.99 -11.60
N VAL A 31 -28.41 -7.03 -12.42
CA VAL A 31 -27.36 -8.06 -12.58
C VAL A 31 -26.08 -7.47 -13.15
N THR A 32 -26.19 -6.56 -14.11
CA THR A 32 -25.01 -5.88 -14.69
C THR A 32 -24.35 -4.95 -13.67
N LEU A 33 -25.14 -4.21 -12.89
CA LEU A 33 -24.61 -3.36 -11.82
C LEU A 33 -23.93 -4.19 -10.72
N THR A 34 -24.51 -5.30 -10.29
CA THR A 34 -23.88 -6.16 -9.28
C THR A 34 -22.62 -6.83 -9.82
N ALA A 35 -22.62 -7.28 -11.08
CA ALA A 35 -21.43 -7.80 -11.74
C ALA A 35 -20.32 -6.73 -11.86
N MET A 36 -20.68 -5.48 -12.17
CA MET A 36 -19.73 -4.37 -12.25
C MET A 36 -19.13 -4.04 -10.88
N ILE A 37 -19.95 -4.04 -9.82
CA ILE A 37 -19.48 -3.85 -8.44
C ILE A 37 -18.56 -5.00 -8.02
N PHE A 38 -18.92 -6.25 -8.34
CA PHE A 38 -18.11 -7.41 -8.01
C PHE A 38 -16.79 -7.42 -8.76
N ALA A 39 -16.79 -7.07 -10.06
CA ALA A 39 -15.58 -6.92 -10.85
C ALA A 39 -14.68 -5.80 -10.30
N PHE A 40 -15.27 -4.66 -9.90
CA PHE A 40 -14.56 -3.58 -9.23
C PHE A 40 -13.94 -4.06 -7.91
N TYR A 41 -14.70 -4.77 -7.09
CA TYR A 41 -14.22 -5.35 -5.83
C TYR A 41 -13.09 -6.36 -6.05
N ALA A 42 -13.23 -7.27 -7.01
CA ALA A 42 -12.22 -8.27 -7.34
C ALA A 42 -10.92 -7.62 -7.89
N SER A 43 -11.05 -6.61 -8.75
CA SER A 43 -9.93 -5.81 -9.22
C SER A 43 -9.22 -5.11 -8.06
N PHE A 44 -9.99 -4.60 -7.10
CA PHE A 44 -9.47 -3.95 -5.91
C PHE A 44 -8.70 -4.91 -5.00
N VAL A 45 -9.27 -6.08 -4.73
CA VAL A 45 -8.62 -7.14 -3.93
C VAL A 45 -7.33 -7.60 -4.59
N ARG A 46 -7.32 -7.75 -5.91
CA ARG A 46 -6.12 -8.13 -6.66
C ARG A 46 -5.01 -7.09 -6.53
N SER A 47 -5.35 -5.80 -6.58
CA SER A 47 -4.39 -4.71 -6.33
C SER A 47 -3.78 -4.78 -4.93
N LYS A 48 -4.58 -5.16 -3.91
CA LYS A 48 -4.08 -5.35 -2.54
C LYS A 48 -3.12 -6.53 -2.40
N GLN A 49 -3.44 -7.65 -3.05
CA GLN A 49 -2.58 -8.83 -3.02
C GLN A 49 -1.22 -8.56 -3.63
N ILE A 50 -1.16 -7.79 -4.72
CA ILE A 50 0.11 -7.41 -5.35
C ILE A 50 0.95 -6.56 -4.39
N GLU A 51 0.35 -5.55 -3.72
CA GLU A 51 1.04 -4.72 -2.73
C GLU A 51 1.58 -5.57 -1.55
N GLU A 52 0.79 -6.52 -1.04
CA GLU A 52 1.22 -7.39 0.08
C GLU A 52 2.31 -8.39 -0.32
N GLN A 53 2.21 -8.97 -1.51
CA GLN A 53 3.22 -9.87 -2.06
C GLN A 53 4.55 -9.12 -2.24
N ALA A 54 4.51 -7.95 -2.88
CA ALA A 54 5.67 -7.08 -3.02
C ALA A 54 6.29 -6.74 -1.65
N MET A 55 5.48 -6.40 -0.64
CA MET A 55 5.99 -6.14 0.72
C MET A 55 6.65 -7.37 1.37
N SER A 56 6.09 -8.56 1.18
CA SER A 56 6.65 -9.80 1.74
C SER A 56 7.98 -10.16 1.11
N GLU A 57 8.12 -9.97 -0.20
CA GLU A 57 9.34 -10.20 -0.97
C GLU A 57 10.40 -9.14 -0.67
N LEU A 58 9.99 -7.88 -0.51
CA LEU A 58 10.85 -6.81 -0.02
C LEU A 58 11.43 -7.12 1.36
N THR A 59 10.60 -7.60 2.28
CA THR A 59 11.03 -7.87 3.66
C THR A 59 11.97 -9.08 3.73
N SER A 60 11.82 -10.07 2.83
CA SER A 60 12.69 -11.25 2.80
C SER A 60 14.08 -10.96 2.19
N HIS A 61 14.18 -9.97 1.31
CA HIS A 61 15.42 -9.65 0.60
C HIS A 61 16.28 -8.57 1.29
N LEU A 62 15.82 -7.97 2.37
CA LEU A 62 16.56 -6.96 3.11
C LEU A 62 17.45 -7.58 4.20
N PRO A 63 18.71 -7.11 4.34
CA PRO A 63 19.62 -7.59 5.38
C PRO A 63 19.08 -7.22 6.77
N GLY A 64 19.38 -8.07 7.76
CA GLY A 64 19.03 -7.84 9.16
C GLY A 64 19.69 -6.57 9.69
N GLY A 65 18.95 -5.46 9.69
CA GLY A 65 19.44 -4.11 9.99
C GLY A 65 18.65 -3.01 9.30
N VAL A 66 17.97 -3.32 8.18
CA VAL A 66 17.10 -2.37 7.49
C VAL A 66 15.69 -2.40 8.10
N ARG A 67 15.22 -1.26 8.59
CA ARG A 67 13.85 -1.07 9.04
C ARG A 67 13.02 -0.40 7.94
N LEU A 68 12.00 -1.12 7.48
CA LEU A 68 10.96 -0.57 6.62
C LEU A 68 9.81 -0.03 7.48
N VAL A 69 9.55 1.27 7.37
CA VAL A 69 8.37 1.91 7.95
C VAL A 69 7.42 2.24 6.83
N VAL A 70 6.25 1.61 6.84
CA VAL A 70 5.21 1.79 5.82
C VAL A 70 4.04 2.53 6.43
N GLU A 71 3.81 3.75 5.97
CA GLU A 71 2.65 4.54 6.34
C GLU A 71 1.50 4.22 5.39
N ARG A 72 0.34 3.96 5.97
CA ARG A 72 -0.85 3.61 5.21
C ARG A 72 -1.95 4.63 5.47
N ASP A 73 -2.41 5.27 4.40
CA ASP A 73 -3.50 6.23 4.47
C ASP A 73 -4.83 5.63 4.06
N LEU A 74 -5.90 6.09 4.70
CA LEU A 74 -7.26 5.83 4.24
C LEU A 74 -7.60 6.75 3.06
N ILE A 75 -7.84 6.15 1.90
CA ILE A 75 -8.29 6.84 0.69
C ILE A 75 -9.80 6.63 0.54
N GLY A 76 -10.55 7.71 0.46
CA GLY A 76 -11.99 7.68 0.23
C GLY A 76 -12.68 8.97 0.66
N PRO A 77 -13.95 9.19 0.23
CA PRO A 77 -14.77 10.32 0.67
C PRO A 77 -14.85 10.39 2.20
N PRO A 78 -15.00 11.59 2.79
CA PRO A 78 -15.10 11.75 4.25
C PRO A 78 -16.15 10.83 4.88
N LEU A 79 -17.28 10.67 4.19
CA LEU A 79 -18.36 9.76 4.59
C LEU A 79 -17.92 8.30 4.65
N VAL A 80 -17.11 7.84 3.71
CA VAL A 80 -16.62 6.45 3.69
C VAL A 80 -15.59 6.23 4.80
N LYS A 81 -14.74 7.22 5.10
CA LYS A 81 -13.80 7.16 6.24
C LYS A 81 -14.51 7.07 7.58
N GLN A 82 -15.62 7.80 7.73
CA GLN A 82 -16.42 7.82 8.96
C GLN A 82 -17.10 6.48 9.23
N TRP A 83 -17.59 5.82 8.18
CA TRP A 83 -18.36 4.58 8.33
C TRP A 83 -17.50 3.32 8.28
N LEU A 84 -16.40 3.33 7.52
CA LEU A 84 -15.52 2.17 7.30
C LEU A 84 -14.04 2.49 7.61
N PRO A 85 -13.70 2.99 8.82
CA PRO A 85 -12.35 3.47 9.14
C PRO A 85 -11.26 2.38 9.10
N ARG A 86 -11.63 1.10 9.11
CA ARG A 86 -10.70 -0.05 9.12
C ARG A 86 -10.87 -0.98 7.93
N HIS A 87 -11.57 -0.55 6.88
CA HIS A 87 -11.75 -1.44 5.75
C HIS A 87 -10.40 -1.63 5.04
N PRO A 88 -9.90 -2.88 4.90
CA PRO A 88 -8.56 -3.15 4.33
C PRO A 88 -8.44 -2.65 2.89
N LEU A 89 -9.56 -2.46 2.20
CA LEU A 89 -9.59 -1.85 0.88
C LEU A 89 -9.30 -0.34 0.89
N LEU A 90 -9.65 0.39 1.94
CA LEU A 90 -9.44 1.86 1.94
C LEU A 90 -8.02 2.24 2.33
N VAL A 91 -7.28 1.32 2.95
CA VAL A 91 -5.91 1.52 3.44
C VAL A 91 -4.94 1.36 2.26
N ARG A 92 -4.20 2.38 1.84
CA ARG A 92 -3.15 2.28 0.81
C ARG A 92 -1.80 2.76 1.34
N VAL A 93 -0.72 2.16 0.84
CA VAL A 93 0.64 2.61 1.12
C VAL A 93 0.88 3.91 0.37
N THR A 94 1.10 5.00 1.11
CA THR A 94 1.35 6.33 0.54
C THR A 94 2.79 6.77 0.77
N ARG A 95 3.33 6.43 1.94
CA ARG A 95 4.72 6.69 2.30
C ARG A 95 5.45 5.41 2.71
N ILE A 96 6.66 5.25 2.19
CA ILE A 96 7.61 4.24 2.65
C ILE A 96 8.86 4.96 3.14
N SER A 97 9.35 4.58 4.30
CA SER A 97 10.61 5.08 4.85
C SER A 97 11.54 3.90 5.10
N VAL A 98 12.72 3.94 4.50
CA VAL A 98 13.74 2.90 4.60
C VAL A 98 14.88 3.47 5.43
N HIS A 99 15.09 2.89 6.61
CA HIS A 99 16.19 3.27 7.48
C HIS A 99 17.16 2.10 7.56
N SER A 100 18.41 2.28 7.13
CA SER A 100 19.46 1.37 7.57
C SER A 100 19.83 1.77 8.99
N ASP A 101 19.34 1.00 9.98
CA ASP A 101 19.79 1.15 11.36
C ASP A 101 21.24 0.69 11.36
N GLY A 102 22.18 1.63 11.49
CA GLY A 102 23.62 1.37 11.61
C GLY A 102 23.96 0.70 12.93
N ALA A 103 23.24 -0.39 13.28
CA ALA A 103 23.56 -1.25 14.38
C ALA A 103 24.91 -1.89 14.06
N VAL A 104 25.97 -1.17 14.45
CA VAL A 104 27.28 -1.71 14.77
C VAL A 104 27.03 -2.78 15.82
N GLY A 105 26.75 -3.99 15.36
CA GLY A 105 26.70 -5.17 16.19
C GLY A 105 28.08 -5.34 16.79
N MET A 106 28.24 -4.92 18.04
CA MET A 106 29.42 -5.26 18.80
C MET A 106 29.54 -6.79 18.88
N ARG A 107 30.64 -7.27 18.27
CA ARG A 107 31.47 -8.41 18.68
C ARG A 107 31.06 -9.83 18.19
N SER A 108 31.93 -10.38 17.34
CA SER A 108 32.46 -11.75 17.50
C SER A 108 33.89 -11.80 16.97
N GLU A 109 34.84 -12.10 17.86
CA GLU A 109 36.25 -12.37 17.57
C GLU A 109 36.39 -13.72 16.87
N ALA A 110 36.01 -13.80 15.58
CA ALA A 110 36.39 -14.90 14.70
C ALA A 110 36.11 -14.52 13.24
N GLY A 111 37.11 -13.95 12.57
CA GLY A 111 37.19 -13.94 11.10
C GLY A 111 36.22 -13.02 10.37
N LEU A 112 36.74 -11.84 9.98
CA LEU A 112 36.40 -11.07 8.77
C LEU A 112 35.14 -11.53 8.01
N GLN A 113 33.97 -11.12 8.49
CA GLN A 113 32.82 -10.91 7.62
C GLN A 113 32.52 -9.42 7.69
N HIS A 114 32.81 -8.71 6.60
CA HIS A 114 32.27 -7.38 6.33
C HIS A 114 30.74 -7.51 6.43
N ILE A 115 30.16 -7.16 7.56
CA ILE A 115 28.71 -7.13 7.69
C ILE A 115 28.28 -5.83 7.01
N GLU A 116 28.02 -5.90 5.70
CA GLU A 116 27.30 -4.88 4.96
C GLU A 116 25.88 -4.79 5.52
N THR A 117 25.73 -4.07 6.65
CA THR A 117 24.45 -3.86 7.36
C THR A 117 23.62 -2.72 6.75
N GLY A 118 24.12 -2.06 5.71
CA GLY A 118 23.48 -0.90 5.07
C GLY A 118 22.71 -1.25 3.80
N LEU A 119 21.83 -0.35 3.39
CA LEU A 119 21.08 -0.46 2.13
C LEU A 119 22.03 -0.15 0.97
N THR A 120 22.35 -1.14 0.14
CA THR A 120 23.25 -0.96 -1.03
C THR A 120 22.49 -0.58 -2.29
N ASP A 121 23.19 -0.06 -3.31
CA ASP A 121 22.63 0.23 -4.63
C ASP A 121 21.87 -0.95 -5.25
N ALA A 122 22.38 -2.17 -5.07
CA ALA A 122 21.73 -3.39 -5.57
C ALA A 122 20.41 -3.69 -4.85
N GLN A 123 20.35 -3.42 -3.55
CA GLN A 123 19.12 -3.56 -2.76
C GLN A 123 18.13 -2.47 -3.12
N LEU A 124 18.59 -1.23 -3.33
CA LEU A 124 17.75 -0.13 -3.81
C LEU A 124 17.18 -0.41 -5.20
N ALA A 125 17.95 -1.02 -6.10
CA ALA A 125 17.48 -1.40 -7.43
C ALA A 125 16.34 -2.42 -7.37
N LYS A 126 16.47 -3.46 -6.54
CA LYS A 126 15.37 -4.43 -6.30
C LYS A 126 14.18 -3.76 -5.64
N LEU A 127 14.44 -2.91 -4.66
CA LEU A 127 13.40 -2.17 -3.96
C LEU A 127 12.61 -1.30 -4.94
N ALA A 128 13.30 -0.56 -5.82
CA ALA A 128 12.68 0.27 -6.85
C ALA A 128 11.77 -0.52 -7.80
N GLN A 129 12.14 -1.76 -8.15
CA GLN A 129 11.29 -2.63 -8.98
C GLN A 129 9.95 -2.91 -8.28
N HIS A 130 9.97 -3.33 -7.02
CA HIS A 130 8.75 -3.55 -6.25
C HIS A 130 8.00 -2.25 -5.95
N LEU A 131 8.69 -1.12 -5.80
CA LEU A 131 8.04 0.17 -5.59
C LEU A 131 7.13 0.56 -6.78
N THR A 132 7.42 0.08 -8.00
CA THR A 132 6.56 0.34 -9.16
C THR A 132 5.16 -0.26 -9.03
N ASP A 133 4.99 -1.33 -8.24
CA ASP A 133 3.69 -1.95 -8.00
C ASP A 133 2.78 -1.12 -7.10
N PHE A 134 3.35 -0.18 -6.31
CA PHE A 134 2.59 0.69 -5.42
C PHE A 134 2.08 1.93 -6.16
N SER A 135 0.90 1.84 -6.78
CA SER A 135 0.34 2.91 -7.62
C SER A 135 0.01 4.22 -6.89
N TYR A 136 0.02 4.22 -5.56
CA TYR A 136 -0.35 5.36 -4.71
C TYR A 136 0.81 5.86 -3.84
N LEU A 137 1.99 5.27 -4.00
CA LEU A 137 3.19 5.75 -3.33
C LEU A 137 3.51 7.15 -3.84
N ASN A 138 3.52 8.13 -2.94
CA ASN A 138 3.79 9.51 -3.28
C ASN A 138 5.03 10.06 -2.55
N SER A 139 5.45 9.41 -1.46
CA SER A 139 6.54 9.84 -0.59
C SER A 139 7.46 8.66 -0.31
N LEU A 140 8.75 8.84 -0.54
CA LEU A 140 9.78 7.87 -0.18
C LEU A 140 10.83 8.58 0.68
N CYS A 141 11.20 7.99 1.81
CA CYS A 141 12.33 8.44 2.61
C CYS A 141 13.41 7.36 2.54
N LEU A 142 14.63 7.74 2.17
CA LEU A 142 15.79 6.86 2.09
C LEU A 142 16.89 7.39 2.99
N GLU A 143 17.28 6.59 3.97
CA GLU A 143 18.39 6.88 4.87
C GLU A 143 19.40 5.74 4.80
N SER A 144 20.54 5.99 4.14
CA SER A 144 21.65 5.04 4.10
C SER A 144 22.97 5.65 3.62
N ASP A 145 24.06 5.16 4.21
CA ASP A 145 25.43 5.57 3.89
C ASP A 145 26.01 4.92 2.63
N LEU A 146 25.40 3.83 2.15
CA LEU A 146 25.93 2.99 1.06
C LEU A 146 25.22 3.22 -0.29
N ILE A 147 24.23 4.11 -0.35
CA ILE A 147 23.50 4.44 -1.57
C ILE A 147 24.24 5.54 -2.34
N THR A 148 24.59 5.26 -3.59
CA THR A 148 25.25 6.21 -4.49
C THR A 148 24.29 6.78 -5.53
N CYS A 149 24.78 7.68 -6.37
CA CYS A 149 24.04 8.19 -7.53
C CYS A 149 23.59 7.07 -8.49
N VAL A 150 24.33 5.96 -8.56
CA VAL A 150 23.97 4.80 -9.39
C VAL A 150 22.73 4.11 -8.82
N GLY A 151 22.70 3.87 -7.50
CA GLY A 151 21.52 3.37 -6.82
C GLY A 151 20.31 4.27 -7.01
N LEU A 152 20.51 5.58 -6.86
CA LEU A 152 19.44 6.58 -7.00
C LEU A 152 18.80 6.56 -8.40
N ALA A 153 19.58 6.34 -9.45
CA ALA A 153 19.07 6.29 -10.83
C ALA A 153 18.00 5.19 -11.03
N HIS A 154 18.01 4.11 -10.24
CA HIS A 154 16.99 3.08 -10.30
C HIS A 154 15.60 3.58 -9.86
N LEU A 155 15.52 4.62 -9.01
CA LEU A 155 14.26 5.21 -8.60
C LEU A 155 13.52 5.89 -9.75
N ALA A 156 14.17 6.18 -10.88
CA ALA A 156 13.55 6.76 -12.07
C ALA A 156 12.38 5.94 -12.63
N GLN A 157 12.29 4.64 -12.28
CA GLN A 157 11.18 3.78 -12.66
C GLN A 157 9.91 4.04 -11.83
N VAL A 158 10.03 4.64 -10.65
CA VAL A 158 8.93 4.92 -9.71
C VAL A 158 8.26 6.25 -10.04
N LYS A 159 7.62 6.33 -11.21
CA LYS A 159 7.09 7.57 -11.79
C LYS A 159 5.97 8.23 -10.99
N GLN A 160 5.33 7.50 -10.08
CA GLN A 160 4.27 8.00 -9.20
C GLN A 160 4.80 8.83 -8.02
N LEU A 161 6.11 8.79 -7.75
CA LEU A 161 6.72 9.46 -6.62
C LEU A 161 6.64 10.99 -6.78
N LYS A 162 6.24 11.69 -5.71
CA LYS A 162 6.12 13.16 -5.66
C LYS A 162 7.07 13.81 -4.67
N ARG A 163 7.48 13.06 -3.65
CA ARG A 163 8.38 13.50 -2.58
C ARG A 163 9.42 12.42 -2.34
N LEU A 164 10.69 12.82 -2.34
CA LEU A 164 11.80 11.98 -1.97
C LEU A 164 12.61 12.71 -0.89
N ASP A 165 12.63 12.17 0.33
CA ASP A 165 13.53 12.66 1.38
C ASP A 165 14.78 11.77 1.34
N LEU A 166 15.95 12.36 1.12
CA LEU A 166 17.24 11.68 0.98
C LEU A 166 18.17 12.05 2.13
N ARG A 167 18.63 11.03 2.85
CA ARG A 167 19.75 11.10 3.79
C ARG A 167 20.82 10.11 3.37
N CYS A 168 21.45 10.43 2.24
CA CYS A 168 22.48 9.60 1.64
C CYS A 168 23.71 10.48 1.32
N PRO A 169 24.78 10.44 2.13
CA PRO A 169 25.92 11.34 1.97
C PRO A 169 26.71 11.14 0.67
N GLN A 170 26.55 9.98 0.01
CA GLN A 170 27.23 9.64 -1.25
C GLN A 170 26.47 10.10 -2.51
N VAL A 171 25.26 10.65 -2.36
CA VAL A 171 24.47 11.18 -3.47
C VAL A 171 24.85 12.64 -3.72
N THR A 172 25.17 12.96 -4.98
CA THR A 172 25.49 14.33 -5.39
C THR A 172 24.26 15.04 -5.96
N GLU A 173 24.30 16.38 -5.93
CA GLU A 173 23.26 17.23 -6.52
C GLU A 173 23.01 16.91 -8.01
N SER A 174 24.04 16.50 -8.75
CA SER A 174 23.87 16.09 -10.15
C SER A 174 23.04 14.81 -10.29
N GLY A 175 23.19 13.86 -9.36
CA GLY A 175 22.37 12.65 -9.32
C GLY A 175 20.91 12.97 -8.99
N ILE A 176 20.69 13.91 -8.07
CA ILE A 176 19.35 14.41 -7.72
C ILE A 176 18.66 15.04 -8.93
N ARG A 177 19.35 15.95 -9.64
CA ARG A 177 18.81 16.61 -10.84
C ARG A 177 18.46 15.62 -11.95
N GLN A 178 19.25 14.57 -12.13
CA GLN A 178 18.90 13.50 -13.08
C GLN A 178 17.58 12.83 -12.71
N LEU A 179 17.35 12.56 -11.42
CA LEU A 179 16.12 11.95 -10.95
C LEU A 179 14.90 12.89 -11.11
N GLU A 180 15.05 14.17 -10.78
CA GLU A 180 14.01 15.18 -11.00
C GLU A 180 13.65 15.34 -12.49
N THR A 181 14.64 15.19 -13.37
CA THR A 181 14.41 15.21 -14.83
C THR A 181 13.67 13.95 -15.30
N ALA A 182 13.99 12.79 -14.70
CA ALA A 182 13.34 11.54 -15.05
C ALA A 182 11.88 11.45 -14.54
N ILE A 183 11.59 12.06 -13.39
CA ILE A 183 10.27 12.06 -12.75
C ILE A 183 9.73 13.49 -12.67
N PRO A 184 8.94 13.94 -13.68
CA PRO A 184 8.44 15.31 -13.70
C PRO A 184 7.48 15.55 -12.52
N GLY A 185 7.83 16.51 -11.66
CA GLY A 185 7.05 16.88 -10.48
C GLY A 185 7.50 16.21 -9.16
N LEU A 186 8.60 15.44 -9.19
CA LEU A 186 9.29 14.99 -7.99
C LEU A 186 9.92 16.19 -7.27
N ARG A 187 9.76 16.25 -5.96
CA ARG A 187 10.52 17.15 -5.08
C ARG A 187 11.45 16.34 -4.20
N VAL A 188 12.75 16.61 -4.32
CA VAL A 188 13.78 15.98 -3.50
C VAL A 188 14.13 16.91 -2.33
N PHE A 189 14.27 16.34 -1.14
CA PHE A 189 14.70 17.03 0.08
C PHE A 189 15.94 16.32 0.61
N ASP A 190 17.07 17.01 0.64
CA ASP A 190 18.35 16.58 1.21
C ASP A 190 18.67 17.46 2.44
N ASP A 191 18.17 17.05 3.62
CA ASP A 191 18.36 17.74 4.91
C ASP A 191 19.48 17.10 5.74
#